data_AF-A0A2W6UHG2-F1
#
_entry.id   AF-A0A2W6UHG2-F1
#
_cell.length_a   1.000
_cell.length_b   1.000
_cell.length_c   1.000
_cell.angle_alpha   90.00
_cell.angle_beta   90.00
_cell.angle_gamma   90.00
#
_symmetry.space_group_name_H-M   'P 1'
#
loop_
_entity.id
_entity.type
_entity.pdbx_description
1 polymer ?
#
loop_
_entity_poly.entity_id
_entity_poly.type
_entity_poly.pdbx_seq_one_letter_code
_entity_poly.pdbx_strand_id
1 'polypeptide(L)' 'MDTEENLFSIALRECSNIGDINFQKLIRAFGSAENVWKAPSKELQKITGIGRKTISDIGNI' A
#
# COMPACT_ATOMS: atom_id res chain seq x y z
N MET A 1 12.31 16.18 -4.05
CA MET A 1 12.08 14.75 -4.34
C MET A 1 11.94 14.12 -2.98
N ASP A 2 10.71 13.79 -2.59
CA ASP A 2 10.39 13.50 -1.19
C ASP A 2 10.90 12.11 -0.82
N THR A 3 12.00 12.07 -0.06
CA THR A 3 12.70 10.83 0.32
C THR A 3 11.78 9.86 1.04
N GLU A 4 10.85 10.35 1.86
CA GLU A 4 9.91 9.53 2.62
C GLU A 4 8.89 8.82 1.72
N GLU A 5 8.35 9.50 0.71
CA GLU A 5 7.40 8.88 -0.22
C GLU A 5 8.06 7.75 -1.03
N ASN A 6 9.34 7.90 -1.38
CA ASN A 6 10.12 6.84 -2.00
C ASN A 6 10.34 5.66 -1.03
N LEU A 7 10.62 5.92 0.25
CA LEU A 7 10.77 4.87 1.26
C LEU A 7 9.48 4.09 1.46
N PHE A 8 8.33 4.76 1.58
CA PHE A 8 7.03 4.10 1.64
C PHE A 8 6.72 3.32 0.36
N SER A 9 7.10 3.85 -0.80
CA SER A 9 6.92 3.16 -2.07
C SER A 9 7.73 1.86 -2.15
N ILE A 10 8.97 1.88 -1.65
CA ILE A 10 9.82 0.69 -1.53
C ILE A 10 9.20 -0.29 -0.54
N ALA A 11 8.86 0.16 0.67
CA ALA A 11 8.29 -0.70 1.71
C ALA A 11 7.01 -1.41 1.25
N LEU A 12 6.12 -0.71 0.54
CA LEU A 12 4.91 -1.31 -0.04
C LEU A 12 5.24 -2.38 -1.08
N ARG A 13 6.25 -2.19 -1.92
CA ARG A 13 6.63 -3.16 -2.97
C ARG A 13 7.34 -4.40 -2.40
N GLU A 14 7.94 -4.29 -1.22
CA GLU A 14 8.54 -5.43 -0.51
C GLU A 14 7.49 -6.32 0.19
N CYS A 15 6.25 -5.83 0.39
CA CYS A 15 5.17 -6.68 0.90
C CYS A 15 4.86 -7.82 -0.08
N SER A 16 4.78 -9.06 0.41
CA SER A 16 4.78 -10.28 -0.43
C SER A 16 3.65 -10.36 -1.44
N ASN A 17 2.56 -9.62 -1.23
CA ASN A 17 1.36 -9.64 -2.07
C ASN A 17 1.10 -8.32 -2.82
N ILE A 18 2.09 -7.41 -2.84
CA ILE A 18 1.99 -6.10 -3.49
C ILE A 18 2.97 -6.01 -4.66
N GLY A 19 2.54 -6.50 -5.81
CA GLY A 19 3.17 -6.18 -7.09
C GLY A 19 2.70 -4.84 -7.66
N ASP A 20 3.24 -4.45 -8.83
CA ASP A 20 2.96 -3.16 -9.49
C ASP A 20 1.46 -2.85 -9.67
N ILE A 21 0.65 -3.86 -9.99
CA ILE A 21 -0.79 -3.69 -10.19
C ILE A 21 -1.48 -3.28 -8.87
N ASN A 22 -1.19 -3.99 -7.78
CA ASN A 22 -1.78 -3.68 -6.48
C ASN A 22 -1.26 -2.35 -5.95
N PHE A 23 0.04 -2.10 -6.11
CA PHE A 23 0.67 -0.82 -5.80
C PHE A 23 -0.05 0.34 -6.50
N GLN A 24 -0.23 0.26 -7.83
CA GLN A 24 -0.92 1.30 -8.60
C GLN A 24 -2.37 1.52 -8.14
N LYS A 25 -3.11 0.45 -7.81
CA LYS A 25 -4.47 0.59 -7.26
C LYS A 25 -4.47 1.33 -5.92
N LEU A 26 -3.53 1.02 -5.05
CA LEU A 26 -3.38 1.63 -3.73
C LEU A 26 -3.05 3.12 -3.86
N ILE A 27 -2.04 3.46 -4.67
CA ILE A 27 -1.64 4.86 -4.92
C ILE A 27 -2.79 5.65 -5.57
N ARG A 28 -3.52 5.07 -6.53
CA ARG A 28 -4.67 5.75 -7.14
C ARG A 28 -5.82 6.00 -6.15
N ALA A 29 -5.99 5.14 -5.15
CA ALA A 29 -7.05 5.27 -4.16
C ALA A 29 -6.69 6.23 -3.01
N PHE A 30 -5.42 6.27 -2.60
CA PHE A 30 -4.97 7.00 -1.40
C PHE A 30 -4.07 8.21 -1.71
N GLY A 31 -3.67 8.39 -2.97
CA GLY A 31 -2.90 9.54 -3.46
C GLY A 31 -1.38 9.43 -3.27
N SER A 32 -0.93 8.79 -2.19
CA SER A 32 0.49 8.60 -1.87
C SER A 32 0.76 7.28 -1.16
N ALA A 33 2.00 6.79 -1.24
CA ALA A 33 2.49 5.60 -0.56
C ALA A 33 2.43 5.77 0.96
N GLU A 34 2.77 6.97 1.47
CA GLU A 34 2.61 7.30 2.88
C GLU A 34 1.16 7.14 3.37
N ASN A 35 0.19 7.64 2.59
CA ASN A 35 -1.22 7.52 2.95
C ASN A 35 -1.70 6.07 2.95
N VAL A 36 -1.22 5.26 2.01
CA VAL A 36 -1.49 3.81 1.98
C VAL A 36 -0.93 3.15 3.24
N TRP A 37 0.31 3.48 3.62
CA TRP A 37 0.97 2.91 4.78
C TRP A 37 0.26 3.25 6.09
N LYS A 38 -0.26 4.48 6.21
CA LYS A 38 -0.98 4.96 7.39
C LYS A 38 -2.47 4.60 7.38
N ALA A 39 -2.99 4.09 6.27
CA ALA A 39 -4.41 3.78 6.14
C ALA A 39 -4.80 2.57 7.00
N PRO A 40 -5.97 2.60 7.67
CA PRO A 40 -6.50 1.41 8.35
C PRO A 40 -6.75 0.26 7.37
N SER A 41 -6.44 -0.98 7.77
CA SER A 41 -6.66 -2.18 6.93
C SER A 41 -8.09 -2.35 6.43
N LYS A 42 -9.08 -1.80 7.15
CA LYS A 42 -10.49 -1.77 6.73
C LYS A 42 -10.73 -0.89 5.50
N GLU A 43 -10.00 0.21 5.35
CA GLU A 43 -10.14 1.14 4.23
C GLU A 43 -9.44 0.57 2.99
N LEU A 44 -8.28 -0.04 3.18
CA LEU A 44 -7.53 -0.72 2.12
C LEU A 44 -8.34 -1.88 1.50
N GLN A 45 -9.11 -2.62 2.31
CA GLN A 45 -10.01 -3.69 1.85
C GLN A 45 -11.19 -3.22 0.99
N LYS A 46 -11.52 -1.92 0.98
CA LYS A 46 -12.59 -1.39 0.12
C LYS A 46 -12.17 -1.29 -1.34
N ILE A 47 -10.86 -1.33 -1.63
CA ILE A 47 -10.36 -1.28 -3.00
C ILE A 47 -10.68 -2.60 -3.72
N THR A 48 -11.33 -2.50 -4.88
CA THR A 48 -11.65 -3.67 -5.70
C THR A 48 -10.42 -4.48 -6.07
N GLY A 49 -10.43 -5.75 -5.67
CA GLY A 49 -9.34 -6.70 -5.91
C GLY A 49 -8.16 -6.59 -4.94
N ILE A 50 -8.29 -5.82 -3.84
CA ILE A 50 -7.36 -5.85 -2.71
C ILE A 50 -7.98 -6.69 -1.59
N GLY A 51 -7.38 -7.84 -1.30
CA GLY A 51 -7.84 -8.75 -0.24
C GLY A 51 -7.06 -8.59 1.06
N ARG A 52 -7.53 -9.23 2.14
CA ARG A 52 -6.83 -9.22 3.45
C ARG A 52 -5.37 -9.66 3.37
N LYS A 53 -5.07 -10.69 2.56
CA LYS A 53 -3.69 -11.17 2.34
C LYS A 53 -2.80 -10.14 1.64
N THR A 54 -3.38 -9.27 0.82
CA THR A 54 -2.64 -8.21 0.12
C THR A 54 -2.11 -7.16 1.08
N ILE A 55 -2.81 -6.94 2.19
CA ILE A 55 -2.56 -5.82 3.10
C ILE A 55 -2.12 -6.26 4.50
N SER A 56 -1.95 -7.57 4.73
CA SER A 56 -1.56 -8.13 6.03
C SER A 56 -0.17 -7.68 6.47
N ASP A 57 0.66 -7.34 5.49
CA ASP A 57 2.08 -7.02 5.69
C ASP A 57 2.32 -5.51 5.69
N ILE A 58 1.31 -4.70 5.30
CA ILE A 58 1.42 -3.24 5.29
C ILE A 58 1.39 -2.72 6.72
N GLY A 59 2.42 -1.98 7.11
CA GLY A 59 2.51 -1.40 8.47
C GLY A 59 2.74 -2.43 9.58
N ASN A 60 2.99 -3.69 9.23
CA ASN A 60 3.25 -4.77 10.16
C ASN A 60 4.75 -5.08 10.14
N ILE A 61 5.54 -4.19 10.77
CA ILE A 61 6.98 -4.34 11.01
C ILE A 61 7.20 -4.47 12.51
#